data_AF-A0A6P1MFV4-F1
#
_entry.id   AF-A0A6P1MFV4-F1
#
_cell.length_a   1.000
_cell.length_b   1.000
_cell.length_c   1.000
_cell.angle_alpha   90.00
_cell.angle_beta   90.00
_cell.angle_gamma   90.00
#
_symmetry.space_group_name_H-M   'P 1'
#
loop_
_entity.id
_entity.type
_entity.pdbx_description
1 polymer ?
#
loop_
_entity_poly.entity_id
_entity_poly.type
_entity_poly.pdbx_seq_one_letter_code
_entity_poly.pdbx_strand_id
1 'polypeptide(L)' 'MNTFKVEFFRLYDRKIASGEIKFSELGISKEEFTMLCTDSDFIFGEDKVSDLCKRMKLTQEETERLRGSLQSI' A
#
# COMPACT_ATOMS: atom_id res chain seq x y z
N MET A 1 -5.40 -12.60 10.50
CA MET A 1 -4.11 -12.44 9.81
C MET A 1 -4.40 -11.59 8.58
N ASN A 2 -4.12 -10.29 8.62
CA ASN A 2 -4.32 -9.40 7.46
C ASN A 2 -3.03 -9.41 6.64
N THR A 3 -3.11 -9.73 5.35
CA THR A 3 -1.96 -9.66 4.45
C THR A 3 -1.71 -8.21 4.06
N PHE A 4 -0.46 -7.86 3.73
CA PHE A 4 -0.06 -6.52 3.27
C PHE A 4 -1.03 -5.93 2.23
N LYS A 5 -1.48 -6.74 1.28
CA LYS A 5 -2.43 -6.35 0.23
C LYS A 5 -3.75 -5.85 0.77
N VAL A 6 -4.35 -6.59 1.71
CA VAL A 6 -5.65 -6.22 2.28
C VAL A 6 -5.56 -4.87 2.97
N GLU A 7 -4.50 -4.66 3.76
CA GLU A 7 -4.30 -3.40 4.45
C GLU A 7 -3.98 -2.26 3.47
N PHE A 8 -3.15 -2.53 2.45
CA PHE A 8 -2.84 -1.57 1.38
C PHE A 8 -4.12 -1.12 0.67
N PHE A 9 -4.94 -2.04 0.16
CA PHE A 9 -6.15 -1.69 -0.57
C PHE A 9 -7.17 -0.97 0.30
N ARG A 10 -7.28 -1.32 1.58
CA ARG A 10 -8.15 -0.64 2.54
C ARG A 10 -7.73 0.82 2.74
N LEU A 11 -6.43 1.08 2.92
CA LEU A 11 -5.90 2.43 3.07
C LEU A 11 -5.99 3.21 1.75
N TYR A 12 -5.65 2.57 0.62
CA TYR A 12 -5.74 3.13 -0.71
C TYR A 12 -7.18 3.58 -1.03
N ASP A 13 -8.16 2.70 -0.89
CA ASP A 13 -9.56 2.99 -1.20
C ASP A 13 -10.08 4.16 -0.36
N ARG A 14 -9.79 4.15 0.95
CA ARG A 14 -10.16 5.24 1.85
C ARG A 14 -9.56 6.58 1.42
N LYS A 15 -8.26 6.62 1.11
CA LYS A 15 -7.52 7.85 0.76
C LYS A 15 -7.89 8.39 -0.62
N ILE A 16 -8.23 7.49 -1.56
CA ILE A 16 -8.73 7.86 -2.88
C ILE A 16 -10.15 8.41 -2.76
N ALA A 17 -11.02 7.74 -2.00
CA ALA A 17 -12.40 8.16 -1.78
C ALA A 17 -12.50 9.50 -1.04
N SER A 18 -11.58 9.79 -0.11
CA SER A 18 -11.49 11.09 0.55
C SER A 18 -10.87 12.19 -0.33
N GLY A 19 -10.26 11.82 -1.45
CA GLY A 19 -9.52 12.73 -2.33
C GLY A 19 -8.19 13.22 -1.75
N GLU A 20 -7.71 12.61 -0.66
CA GLU A 20 -6.41 12.93 -0.05
C GLU A 20 -5.23 12.60 -0.98
N ILE A 21 -5.42 11.58 -1.82
CA ILE A 21 -4.46 11.16 -2.84
C ILE A 21 -5.17 10.82 -4.16
N LYS A 22 -4.40 10.82 -5.24
CA LYS A 22 -4.78 10.27 -6.55
C LYS A 22 -3.88 9.09 -6.90
N PHE A 23 -4.39 8.19 -7.73
CA PHE A 23 -3.60 7.04 -8.21
C PHE A 23 -2.26 7.45 -8.85
N SER A 24 -2.24 8.56 -9.59
CA SER A 24 -1.03 9.11 -10.21
C SER A 24 0.05 9.55 -9.22
N GLU A 25 -0.30 9.81 -7.96
CA GLU A 25 0.63 10.29 -6.93
C GLU A 25 1.34 9.13 -6.20
N LEU A 26 0.78 7.91 -6.28
CA LEU A 26 1.30 6.73 -5.59
C LEU A 26 2.67 6.25 -6.08
N GLY A 27 3.06 6.62 -7.31
CA GLY A 27 4.35 6.19 -7.87
C GLY A 27 4.44 4.68 -8.17
N ILE A 28 3.29 4.01 -8.27
CA ILE A 28 3.18 2.62 -8.72
C ILE A 28 2.79 2.59 -10.19
N SER A 29 3.42 1.69 -10.96
CA SER A 29 3.02 1.49 -12.35
C SER A 29 1.70 0.72 -12.43
N LYS A 30 1.06 0.74 -13.60
CA LYS A 30 -0.13 -0.09 -13.85
C LYS A 30 0.20 -1.58 -13.75
N GLU A 31 1.39 -2.02 -14.19
CA GLU A 31 1.79 -3.42 -14.05
C GLU A 31 1.92 -3.80 -12.57
N GLU A 32 2.54 -2.94 -11.77
CA GLU A 32 2.72 -3.17 -10.33
C GLU A 32 1.41 -3.23 -9.57
N PHE A 33 0.49 -2.32 -9.91
CA PHE A 33 -0.86 -2.37 -9.36
C PHE A 33 -1.62 -3.62 -9.80
N THR A 34 -1.42 -4.05 -11.05
CA THR A 34 -2.02 -5.31 -11.54
C THR A 34 -1.45 -6.50 -10.77
N MET A 35 -0.14 -6.56 -10.53
CA MET A 35 0.49 -7.62 -9.72
C MET A 35 -0.02 -7.63 -8.28
N LEU A 36 -0.24 -6.46 -7.66
CA LEU A 36 -0.91 -6.38 -6.36
C LEU A 36 -2.33 -6.97 -6.38
N CYS A 37 -3.04 -6.89 -7.51
CA CYS A 37 -4.38 -7.49 -7.65
C CYS A 37 -4.32 -9.00 -7.95
N THR A 38 -3.33 -9.48 -8.70
CA THR A 38 -3.33 -10.84 -9.27
C THR A 38 -2.41 -11.83 -8.56
N ASP A 39 -1.28 -11.40 -8.02
CA ASP A 39 -0.25 -12.30 -7.47
C ASP A 39 -0.21 -12.22 -5.94
N SER A 40 -0.88 -13.15 -5.27
CA SER A 40 -1.06 -13.19 -3.81
C SER A 40 0.21 -12.97 -2.97
N ASP A 41 1.39 -13.35 -3.49
CA ASP A 41 2.68 -13.25 -2.78
C ASP A 41 3.48 -12.00 -3.19
N PHE A 42 3.00 -11.23 -4.16
CA PHE A 42 3.65 -9.99 -4.57
C PHE A 42 3.61 -8.94 -3.46
N ILE A 43 4.81 -8.54 -3.04
CA ILE A 43 5.06 -7.52 -2.02
C ILE A 43 6.13 -6.57 -2.55
N PHE A 44 5.94 -5.27 -2.32
CA PHE A 44 6.95 -4.28 -2.66
C PHE A 44 8.18 -4.39 -1.74
N GLY A 45 9.36 -4.10 -2.29
CA GLY A 45 10.57 -3.94 -1.47
C GLY A 45 10.41 -2.86 -0.40
N GLU A 46 11.15 -2.96 0.69
CA GLU A 46 11.01 -2.09 1.88
C GLU A 46 11.15 -0.59 1.56
N ASP A 47 12.08 -0.23 0.67
CA ASP A 47 12.28 1.15 0.21
C ASP A 47 11.02 1.68 -0.49
N LYS A 48 10.44 0.84 -1.36
CA LYS A 48 9.25 1.19 -2.13
C LYS A 48 8.01 1.27 -1.25
N VAL A 49 7.88 0.39 -0.24
CA VAL A 49 6.82 0.50 0.77
C VAL A 49 6.98 1.80 1.55
N SER A 50 8.20 2.17 1.94
CA SER A 50 8.46 3.41 2.67
C SER A 50 8.08 4.64 1.86
N ASP A 51 8.41 4.67 0.57
CA ASP A 51 7.98 5.74 -0.34
C ASP A 51 6.47 5.74 -0.59
N LEU A 52 5.86 4.56 -0.71
CA LEU A 52 4.42 4.41 -0.86
C LEU A 52 3.67 4.98 0.35
N CYS A 53 4.11 4.68 1.58
CA CYS A 53 3.53 5.23 2.81
C CYS A 53 3.57 6.77 2.81
N LYS A 54 4.70 7.36 2.40
CA LYS A 54 4.86 8.82 2.29
C LYS A 54 3.90 9.41 1.25
N ARG A 55 3.84 8.81 0.06
CA ARG A 55 2.98 9.26 -1.05
C ARG A 55 1.49 9.11 -0.75
N MET A 56 1.12 8.06 -0.03
CA MET A 56 -0.24 7.82 0.47
C MET A 56 -0.63 8.75 1.61
N LYS A 57 0.29 9.56 2.13
CA LYS A 57 0.09 10.44 3.30
C LYS A 57 -0.47 9.64 4.47
N LEU A 58 0.11 8.45 4.72
CA LEU A 58 -0.27 7.61 5.84
C LEU A 58 0.16 8.28 7.15
N THR A 59 -0.68 8.14 8.18
CA THR A 59 -0.25 8.48 9.54
C THR A 59 0.79 7.49 10.03
N GLN A 60 1.44 7.81 11.15
CA GLN A 60 2.37 6.89 11.81
C GLN A 60 1.70 5.53 12.11
N GLU A 61 0.49 5.56 12.65
CA GLU A 61 -0.29 4.36 12.97
C GLU A 61 -0.66 3.54 11.72
N GLU A 62 -1.08 4.20 10.64
CA GLU A 62 -1.37 3.52 9.36
C GLU A 62 -0.11 2.90 8.75
N THR A 63 1.03 3.58 8.88
CA THR A 63 2.33 3.09 8.43
C THR A 63 2.77 1.87 9.23
N GLU A 64 2.62 1.89 10.55
CA GLU A 64 2.94 0.76 11.43
C GLU A 64 2.06 -0.45 11.12
N ARG A 65 0.76 -0.25 10.85
CA ARG A 65 -0.14 -1.34 10.43
C ARG A 65 0.28 -1.95 9.09
N LEU A 66 0.58 -1.11 8.10
CA LEU A 66 0.96 -1.59 6.78
C LEU A 66 2.31 -2.33 6.83
N ARG A 67 3.29 -1.80 7.56
CA ARG A 67 4.61 -2.43 7.75
C ARG A 67 4.55 -3.68 8.63
N GLY A 68 3.74 -3.68 9.69
CA GLY A 68 3.52 -4.86 10.52
C GLY A 68 2.90 -6.02 9.75
N SER A 69 2.11 -5.72 8.71
CA SER A 69 1.54 -6.71 7.80
C SER A 69 2.57 -7.38 6.88
N LEU A 70 3.82 -6.89 6.82
CA LEU A 70 4.93 -7.51 6.09
C LEU A 70 5.64 -8.62 6.90
N GLN A 71 5.52 -8.60 8.24
CA GLN A 71 6.29 -9.50 9.14
C GLN A 71 5.56 -10.81 9.50
N SER A 72 4.41 -11.11 8.90
CA SER A 72 3.66 -12.37 9.13
C SER A 72 3.92 -13.45 8.07
N ILE A 73 5.11 -13.47 7.47
CA ILE A 73 5.57 -14.53 6.55
C ILE A 73 6.70 -15.29 7.24
#